data_AF-A0A818KHI6-F1
#
_entry.id   AF-A0A818KHI6-F1
#
_cell.length_a   1.000
_cell.length_b   1.000
_cell.length_c   1.000
_cell.angle_alpha   90.00
_cell.angle_beta   90.00
_cell.angle_gamma   90.00
#
_symmetry.space_group_name_H-M   'P 1'
#
loop_
_entity.id
_entity.type
_entity.pdbx_description
1 polymer ?
#
loop_
_entity_poly.entity_id
_entity_poly.type
_entity_poly.pdbx_seq_one_letter_code
_entity_poly.pdbx_strand_id
1 'polypeptide(L)'
;MIKEFLNFLTSLSNVNSIEIFNRWHGIFSSIDIEYFCSIIPKTVKHLDIDIFDIDNIKSLIERLEHLSSFKFKFSFNKSPFIKNILQWLSNKKINSTYILDIHYLSIWISSKTFHQTNSNKRVKLTS
;
A
#
# COMPACT_ATOMS: atom_id res chain seq x y z
N MET A 1 -1.56 -15.04 -17.22
CA MET A 1 -2.59 -14.42 -16.34
C MET A 1 -2.12 -13.15 -15.63
N ILE A 2 -1.19 -13.19 -14.65
CA ILE A 2 -0.77 -11.95 -13.93
C ILE A 2 -0.07 -10.95 -14.87
N LYS A 3 0.90 -11.39 -15.70
CA LYS A 3 1.53 -10.51 -16.70
C LYS A 3 0.54 -9.87 -17.68
N GLU A 4 -0.47 -10.62 -18.11
CA GLU A 4 -1.51 -10.11 -19.03
C GLU A 4 -2.44 -9.11 -18.34
N PHE A 5 -2.84 -9.38 -17.10
CA PHE A 5 -3.61 -8.44 -16.27
C PHE A 5 -2.84 -7.14 -16.04
N LEU A 6 -1.55 -7.25 -15.73
CA LEU A 6 -0.68 -6.11 -15.49
C LEU A 6 -0.43 -5.29 -16.76
N ASN A 7 -0.27 -5.93 -17.92
CA ASN A 7 -0.22 -5.24 -19.21
C ASN A 7 -1.57 -4.56 -19.53
N PHE A 8 -2.69 -5.21 -19.22
CA PHE A 8 -4.02 -4.60 -19.36
C PHE A 8 -4.18 -3.34 -18.49
N LEU A 9 -3.64 -3.33 -17.26
CA LEU A 9 -3.67 -2.13 -16.41
C LEU A 9 -2.99 -0.91 -17.06
N THR A 10 -1.92 -1.13 -17.84
CA THR A 10 -1.26 -0.02 -18.55
C THR A 10 -2.12 0.61 -19.65
N SER A 11 -3.14 -0.12 -20.14
CA SER A 11 -4.08 0.39 -21.15
C SER A 11 -5.21 1.25 -20.57
N LEU A 12 -5.36 1.30 -19.23
CA LEU A 12 -6.45 2.00 -18.58
C LEU A 12 -6.00 3.41 -18.14
N SER A 13 -6.42 4.44 -18.89
CA SER A 13 -6.00 5.83 -18.65
C SER A 13 -6.60 6.48 -17.39
N ASN A 14 -7.66 5.90 -16.82
CA ASN A 14 -8.48 6.55 -15.79
C ASN A 14 -8.55 5.77 -14.47
N VAL A 15 -7.67 4.79 -14.27
CA VAL A 15 -7.65 4.00 -13.03
C VAL A 15 -6.90 4.76 -11.94
N ASN A 16 -7.62 5.09 -10.87
CA ASN A 16 -7.09 5.76 -9.68
C ASN A 16 -6.87 4.79 -8.50
N SER A 17 -7.51 3.62 -8.51
CA SER A 17 -7.43 2.64 -7.44
C SER A 17 -7.30 1.23 -8.02
N ILE A 18 -6.39 0.44 -7.48
CA ILE A 18 -6.23 -0.97 -7.79
C ILE A 18 -6.48 -1.77 -6.52
N GLU A 19 -7.34 -2.77 -6.62
CA GLU A 19 -7.55 -3.77 -5.58
C GLU A 19 -7.17 -5.15 -6.14
N ILE A 20 -6.19 -5.79 -5.51
CA ILE A 20 -5.76 -7.14 -5.86
C ILE A 20 -6.08 -8.04 -4.68
N PHE A 21 -7.21 -8.72 -4.79
CA PHE A 21 -7.64 -9.75 -3.86
C PHE A 21 -7.05 -11.10 -4.27
N ASN A 22 -6.37 -11.75 -3.35
CA ASN A 22 -5.92 -13.12 -3.50
C ASN A 22 -6.25 -13.93 -2.24
N ARG A 23 -7.36 -14.66 -2.30
CA ARG A 23 -7.80 -15.57 -1.24
C ARG A 23 -6.85 -16.75 -1.01
N TRP A 24 -5.89 -17.00 -1.92
CA TRP A 24 -4.98 -18.14 -1.88
C TRP A 24 -3.54 -17.64 -1.91
N HIS A 25 -2.92 -17.53 -0.74
CA HIS A 25 -1.59 -17.00 -0.37
C HIS A 25 -0.38 -17.03 -1.36
N GLY A 26 -0.46 -17.67 -2.54
CA GLY A 26 0.66 -17.96 -3.45
C GLY A 26 1.01 -16.92 -4.54
N ILE A 27 0.15 -15.93 -4.84
CA ILE A 27 0.44 -14.99 -5.94
C ILE A 27 1.58 -14.03 -5.55
N PHE A 28 1.55 -13.43 -4.36
CA PHE A 28 2.62 -12.53 -3.92
C PHE A 28 3.83 -13.23 -3.31
N SER A 29 3.80 -14.54 -3.13
CA SER A 29 5.02 -15.30 -2.80
C SER A 29 5.91 -15.53 -4.03
N SER A 30 5.41 -15.27 -5.24
CA SER A 30 6.12 -15.47 -6.52
C SER A 30 6.11 -14.24 -7.44
N ILE A 31 5.42 -13.15 -7.07
CA ILE A 31 5.48 -11.90 -7.83
C ILE A 31 6.81 -11.23 -7.60
N ASP A 32 7.50 -10.98 -8.71
CA ASP A 32 8.58 -10.02 -8.80
C ASP A 32 8.03 -8.61 -8.49
N ILE A 33 8.33 -8.12 -7.29
CA ILE A 33 7.92 -6.78 -6.82
C ILE A 33 8.47 -5.68 -7.72
N GLU A 34 9.66 -5.86 -8.28
CA GLU A 34 10.26 -4.89 -9.17
C GLU A 34 9.48 -4.79 -10.48
N TYR A 35 9.16 -5.94 -11.08
CA TYR A 35 8.27 -5.97 -12.23
C TYR A 35 6.91 -5.37 -11.87
N PHE A 36 6.29 -5.80 -10.77
CA PHE A 36 4.99 -5.28 -10.31
C PHE A 36 4.98 -3.76 -10.21
N CYS A 37 5.95 -3.17 -9.52
CA CYS A 37 6.04 -1.72 -9.37
C CYS A 37 6.21 -0.99 -10.70
N SER A 38 6.91 -1.59 -11.67
CA SER A 38 7.19 -0.97 -12.97
C SER A 38 5.95 -0.77 -13.86
N ILE A 39 4.89 -1.56 -13.64
CA ILE A 39 3.69 -1.52 -14.48
C ILE A 39 2.51 -0.79 -13.83
N ILE A 40 2.60 -0.45 -12.53
CA ILE A 40 1.54 0.31 -11.87
C ILE A 40 1.50 1.71 -12.50
N PRO A 41 0.37 2.10 -13.13
CA PRO A 41 0.28 3.39 -13.77
C PRO A 41 0.37 4.53 -12.76
N LYS A 42 1.03 5.64 -13.12
CA LYS A 42 1.14 6.83 -12.24
C LYS A 42 -0.19 7.50 -11.91
N THR A 43 -1.24 7.20 -12.68
CA THR A 43 -2.62 7.63 -12.45
C THR A 43 -3.22 6.98 -11.21
N VAL A 44 -2.73 5.80 -10.83
CA VAL A 44 -3.14 5.11 -9.61
C VAL A 44 -2.62 5.89 -8.41
N LYS A 45 -3.48 6.07 -7.40
CA LYS A 45 -3.16 6.68 -6.11
C LYS A 45 -3.43 5.77 -4.94
N HIS A 46 -4.22 4.72 -5.14
CA HIS A 46 -4.64 3.82 -4.07
C HIS A 46 -4.35 2.37 -4.47
N LEU A 47 -3.65 1.64 -3.61
CA LEU A 47 -3.36 0.21 -3.79
C LEU A 47 -3.89 -0.57 -2.59
N ASP A 48 -4.84 -1.47 -2.82
CA ASP A 48 -5.33 -2.45 -1.85
C ASP A 48 -4.83 -3.85 -2.28
N ILE A 49 -4.08 -4.52 -1.40
CA ILE A 49 -3.33 -5.73 -1.74
C ILE A 49 -3.22 -6.68 -0.55
N ASP A 50 -3.40 -7.97 -0.82
CA ASP A 50 -3.10 -9.05 0.13
C ASP A 50 -1.61 -9.35 0.11
N ILE A 51 -0.87 -9.02 1.19
CA ILE A 51 0.58 -9.25 1.23
C ILE A 51 1.04 -9.76 2.59
N PHE A 52 1.96 -10.74 2.56
CA PHE A 52 2.32 -11.50 3.75
C PHE A 52 3.71 -11.18 4.30
N ASP A 53 4.55 -10.49 3.51
CA ASP A 53 5.96 -10.24 3.80
C ASP A 53 6.23 -8.75 4.08
N ILE A 54 7.03 -8.47 5.11
CA ILE A 54 7.33 -7.09 5.54
C ILE A 54 8.19 -6.39 4.50
N ASP A 55 9.19 -7.08 3.96
CA ASP A 55 10.17 -6.46 3.07
C ASP A 55 9.56 -6.15 1.71
N ASN A 56 8.58 -6.94 1.27
CA ASN A 56 7.75 -6.59 0.12
C ASN A 56 6.88 -5.34 0.39
N ILE A 57 6.29 -5.20 1.59
CA ILE A 57 5.54 -3.98 1.96
C ILE A 57 6.45 -2.74 1.91
N LYS A 58 7.64 -2.83 2.52
CA LYS A 58 8.62 -1.74 2.50
C LYS A 58 9.00 -1.38 1.06
N SER A 59 9.30 -2.40 0.26
CA SER A 59 9.69 -2.25 -1.15
C SER A 59 8.58 -1.59 -1.99
N LEU A 60 7.32 -1.97 -1.77
CA LEU A 60 6.17 -1.34 -2.43
C LEU A 60 6.07 0.15 -2.07
N ILE A 61 6.17 0.48 -0.77
CA ILE A 61 6.08 1.86 -0.30
C ILE A 61 7.23 2.71 -0.87
N GLU A 62 8.45 2.18 -0.90
CA GLU A 62 9.63 2.89 -1.42
C GLU A 62 9.59 3.06 -2.94
N ARG A 63 9.10 2.06 -3.69
CA ARG A 63 9.13 2.11 -5.17
C ARG A 63 7.91 2.80 -5.76
N LEU A 64 6.78 2.81 -5.06
CA LEU A 64 5.53 3.40 -5.50
C LEU A 64 5.25 4.73 -4.78
N GLU A 65 6.24 5.63 -4.73
CA GLU A 65 6.15 6.93 -4.04
C GLU A 65 5.03 7.84 -4.57
N HIS A 66 4.55 7.57 -5.79
CA HIS A 66 3.45 8.32 -6.41
C HIS A 66 2.06 7.96 -5.85
N LEU A 67 1.95 6.88 -5.07
CA LEU A 67 0.72 6.46 -4.41
C LEU A 67 0.44 7.29 -3.16
N SER A 68 -0.83 7.65 -2.98
CA SER A 68 -1.33 8.38 -1.82
C SER A 68 -1.75 7.44 -0.68
N SER A 69 -2.08 6.19 -0.97
CA SER A 69 -2.41 5.22 0.07
C SER A 69 -2.15 3.77 -0.30
N PHE A 70 -1.87 2.97 0.73
CA PHE A 70 -1.77 1.53 0.69
C PHE A 70 -2.76 0.92 1.67
N LYS A 71 -3.36 -0.20 1.31
CA LYS A 71 -4.12 -1.06 2.23
C LYS A 71 -3.59 -2.47 2.11
N PHE A 72 -2.95 -2.93 3.17
CA PHE A 72 -2.38 -4.26 3.27
C PHE A 72 -3.33 -5.13 4.07
N LYS A 73 -3.92 -6.13 3.42
CA LYS A 73 -4.84 -7.08 4.04
C LYS A 73 -4.08 -8.31 4.52
N PHE A 74 -4.53 -8.86 5.64
CA PHE A 74 -3.94 -10.01 6.31
C PHE A 74 -5.02 -11.03 6.67
N SER A 75 -4.76 -12.31 6.42
CA SER A 75 -5.70 -13.39 6.75
C SER A 75 -5.74 -13.75 8.24
N PHE A 76 -4.76 -13.30 9.04
CA PHE A 76 -4.64 -13.59 10.48
C PHE A 76 -4.12 -12.36 11.24
N ASN A 77 -4.30 -12.33 12.57
CA ASN A 77 -3.78 -11.25 13.42
C ASN A 77 -2.25 -11.16 13.31
N LYS A 78 -1.79 -10.03 12.77
CA LYS A 78 -0.37 -9.75 12.50
C LYS A 78 0.16 -8.58 13.34
N SER A 79 -0.33 -8.40 14.56
CA SER A 79 0.06 -7.27 15.42
C SER A 79 1.58 -7.01 15.53
N PRO A 80 2.46 -8.03 15.71
CA PRO A 80 3.91 -7.80 15.76
C PRO A 80 4.50 -7.33 14.42
N PHE A 81 4.02 -7.90 13.31
CA PHE A 81 4.42 -7.56 11.94
C PHE A 81 4.04 -6.12 11.60
N ILE A 82 2.84 -5.69 12.00
CA ILE A 82 2.35 -4.33 11.80
C ILE A 82 3.18 -3.31 12.59
N LYS A 83 3.55 -3.62 13.84
CA LYS A 83 4.43 -2.74 14.63
C LYS A 83 5.77 -2.48 13.93
N ASN A 84 6.35 -3.50 13.29
CA ASN A 84 7.61 -3.35 12.54
C ASN A 84 7.46 -2.37 11.37
N ILE A 85 6.36 -2.47 10.60
CA ILE A 85 6.07 -1.55 9.49
C ILE A 85 5.92 -0.12 9.98
N LEU A 86 5.14 0.09 11.05
CA LEU A 86 4.91 1.43 11.62
C LEU A 86 6.21 2.04 12.17
N GLN A 87 7.04 1.23 12.83
CA GLN A 87 8.36 1.66 13.31
C GLN A 87 9.27 2.02 12.14
N TRP A 88 9.29 1.21 11.08
CA TRP A 88 10.07 1.50 9.87
C TRP A 88 9.62 2.80 9.19
N LEU A 89 8.30 3.04 9.05
CA LEU A 89 7.75 4.30 8.51
C LEU A 89 8.23 5.52 9.33
N SER A 90 8.19 5.40 10.66
CA SER A 90 8.68 6.43 11.58
C SER A 90 10.18 6.70 11.40
N ASN A 91 10.99 5.64 11.33
CA ASN A 91 12.44 5.73 11.15
C ASN A 91 12.81 6.38 9.80
N LYS A 92 12.06 6.09 8.74
CA LYS A 92 12.22 6.69 7.40
C LYS A 92 11.66 8.11 7.31
N LYS A 93 11.02 8.63 8.38
CA LYS A 93 10.36 9.94 8.42
C LYS A 93 9.30 10.10 7.31
N ILE A 94 8.60 9.01 6.97
CA ILE A 94 7.52 9.03 5.99
C ILE A 94 6.28 9.61 6.69
N ASN A 95 5.87 10.82 6.29
CA ASN A 95 4.68 11.46 6.84
C ASN A 95 3.44 10.66 6.42
N SER A 96 2.81 10.01 7.39
CA SER A 96 1.69 9.11 7.12
C SER A 96 0.68 9.09 8.26
N THR A 97 -0.56 8.78 7.90
CA THR A 97 -1.62 8.41 8.85
C THR A 97 -2.04 6.97 8.57
N TYR A 98 -2.51 6.25 9.59
CA TYR A 98 -2.89 4.85 9.40
C TYR A 98 -4.11 4.46 10.22
N ILE A 99 -4.79 3.42 9.76
CA ILE A 99 -5.82 2.68 10.49
C ILE A 99 -5.35 1.23 10.61
N LEU A 100 -5.44 0.72 11.83
CA LEU A 100 -5.12 -0.66 12.17
C LEU A 100 -6.40 -1.39 12.53
N ASP A 101 -6.65 -2.49 11.82
CA ASP A 101 -7.70 -3.45 12.09
C ASP A 101 -7.10 -4.85 12.27
N ILE A 102 -7.84 -5.77 12.87
CA ILE A 102 -7.41 -7.16 13.04
C ILE A 102 -7.07 -7.86 11.71
N HIS A 103 -7.64 -7.38 10.59
CA HIS A 103 -7.45 -7.96 9.26
C HIS A 103 -6.70 -7.07 8.27
N TYR A 104 -6.35 -5.83 8.61
CA TYR A 104 -5.63 -4.96 7.66
C TYR A 104 -4.88 -3.81 8.32
N LEU A 105 -3.93 -3.28 7.56
CA LEU A 105 -3.24 -2.02 7.80
C LEU A 105 -3.49 -1.09 6.61
N SER A 106 -4.21 0.00 6.84
CA SER A 106 -4.40 1.07 5.85
C SER A 106 -3.48 2.23 6.18
N ILE A 107 -2.68 2.69 5.22
CA ILE A 107 -1.72 3.79 5.35
C ILE A 107 -2.00 4.83 4.28
N TRP A 108 -2.13 6.09 4.67
CA TRP A 108 -2.17 7.26 3.78
C TRP A 108 -0.84 7.99 3.87
N ILE A 109 -0.14 8.11 2.75
CA ILE A 109 1.14 8.81 2.64
C ILE A 109 0.85 10.25 2.24
N SER A 110 1.28 11.18 3.08
CA SER A 110 1.24 12.60 2.76
C SER A 110 2.46 12.91 1.91
N SER A 111 2.29 12.94 0.59
CA SER A 111 3.36 13.36 -0.31
C SER A 111 3.82 14.79 0.05
N LYS A 112 5.13 15.03 -0.02
CA LYS A 112 5.71 16.39 0.11
C LYS A 112 5.15 17.37 -0.94
N THR A 113 4.59 16.88 -2.05
CA THR A 113 3.92 17.70 -3.07
C THR A 113 2.46 18.08 -2.74
N PHE A 114 1.88 17.58 -1.65
CA PHE A 114 0.56 18.01 -1.16
C PHE A 114 0.70 18.94 0.06
N HIS A 115 1.44 20.04 -0.10
CA HIS A 115 1.23 21.19 0.76
C HIS A 115 -0.04 21.91 0.31
N GLN A 116 -1.03 21.96 1.21
CA GLN A 116 -2.27 22.74 1.15
C GLN A 116 -3.22 22.29 0.01
N THR A 117 -4.36 21.65 0.28
CA THR A 117 -5.50 22.19 1.03
C THR A 117 -6.41 21.05 1.49
N ASN A 118 -6.54 20.87 2.80
CA ASN A 118 -7.83 20.74 3.48
C ASN A 118 -7.59 20.29 4.92
N SER A 119 -7.85 21.22 5.82
CA SER A 119 -8.00 21.01 7.24
C SER A 119 -9.18 20.07 7.51
N ASN A 120 -8.93 18.77 7.51
CA ASN A 120 -9.76 17.81 8.24
C ASN A 120 -8.89 17.15 9.29
N LYS A 121 -8.84 17.82 10.46
CA LYS A 121 -8.35 17.24 11.71
C LYS A 121 -9.10 15.93 11.95
N ARG A 122 -8.46 14.79 11.66
CA ARG A 122 -8.91 13.49 12.20
C ARG A 122 -8.51 13.45 13.67
N VAL A 123 -9.51 13.33 14.53
CA VAL A 123 -9.38 13.27 15.99
C VAL A 123 -8.65 11.99 16.38
N LYS A 124 -7.62 12.16 17.22
CA LYS A 124 -6.87 11.07 17.85
C LYS A 124 -7.67 10.59 19.06
N LEU A 125 -8.17 9.35 19.04
CA LEU A 125 -8.68 8.71 20.25
C LEU A 125 -7.47 8.15 21.02
N THR A 126 -7.24 8.68 22.20
CA THR A 126 -6.35 8.09 23.21
C THR A 126 -7.20 7.26 24.16
N SER A 127 -6.87 5.98 24.29
CA SER A 127 -7.25 5.14 25.43
C SER A 127 -6.59 5.62 26.71
#